data_AF-L1L8L8-F1
#
_entry.id   AF-L1L8L8-F1
#
_cell.length_a   1.000
_cell.length_b   1.000
_cell.length_c   1.000
_cell.angle_alpha   90.00
_cell.angle_beta   90.00
_cell.angle_gamma   90.00
#
_symmetry.space_group_name_H-M   'P 1'
#
loop_
_entity.id
_entity.type
_entity.pdbx_description
1 polymer ?
#
loop_
_entity_poly.entity_id
_entity_poly.type
_entity_poly.pdbx_seq_one_letter_code
_entity_poly.pdbx_strand_id
1 'polypeptide(L)'
;MTLRQPEALNRPPVPVPGCETCAELAVRREEALARYDRSAETDANVLLRHHQRRDHAGAVGSDGGARPSRARRVFRYVPYVIAQDQTALPEYEARCVSGDEVECGAVSGVHHDPAGVEEWQRKHTQETRHLRYRRTFGDYAVLEPLEGL
;
A
#
# COMPACT_ATOMS: atom_id res chain seq x y z
N MET A 1 -7.88 8.18 -14.42
CA MET A 1 -6.54 8.23 -13.82
C MET A 1 -5.57 7.51 -14.74
N THR A 2 -4.74 8.23 -15.50
CA THR A 2 -3.68 7.62 -16.32
C THR A 2 -2.53 7.19 -15.41
N LEU A 3 -2.47 5.89 -15.09
CA LEU A 3 -1.30 5.29 -14.45
C LEU A 3 -0.10 5.51 -15.39
N ARG A 4 0.79 6.44 -15.00
CA ARG A 4 2.00 6.73 -15.74
C ARG A 4 2.92 5.51 -15.64
N GLN A 5 3.27 4.94 -16.79
CA GLN A 5 3.88 3.61 -16.94
C GLN A 5 5.10 3.34 -16.03
N PRO A 6 5.10 2.25 -15.24
CA PRO A 6 6.29 1.75 -14.52
C PRO A 6 7.39 1.20 -15.46
N GLU A 7 7.11 1.00 -16.75
CA GLU A 7 8.03 0.39 -17.72
C GLU A 7 9.32 1.20 -17.97
N ALA A 8 9.30 2.52 -17.79
CA ALA A 8 10.48 3.36 -18.02
C ALA A 8 11.61 3.12 -17.00
N LEU A 9 11.28 2.69 -15.78
CA LEU A 9 12.28 2.35 -14.75
C LEU A 9 12.85 0.95 -14.95
N ASN A 10 12.02 0.01 -15.42
CA ASN A 10 12.43 -1.37 -15.68
C ASN A 10 13.23 -1.54 -16.97
N ARG A 11 13.12 -0.62 -17.94
CA ARG A 11 13.93 -0.67 -19.16
C ARG A 11 15.41 -0.38 -18.83
N PRO A 12 16.35 -1.29 -19.10
CA PRO A 12 17.77 -1.03 -18.89
C PRO A 12 18.25 0.23 -19.64
N PRO A 13 19.10 1.08 -19.04
CA PRO A 13 19.73 2.21 -19.72
C PRO A 13 20.54 1.78 -20.94
N VAL A 14 20.43 2.53 -22.04
CA VAL A 14 21.19 2.31 -23.28
C VAL A 14 22.44 3.21 -23.25
N PRO A 15 23.65 2.69 -23.55
CA PRO A 15 24.87 3.50 -23.58
C PRO A 15 24.80 4.59 -24.65
N VAL A 16 25.36 5.77 -24.39
CA VAL A 16 25.47 6.85 -25.39
C VAL A 16 26.60 6.48 -26.38
N PRO A 17 26.33 6.48 -27.70
CA PRO A 17 27.37 6.17 -28.69
C PRO A 17 28.59 7.09 -28.56
N GLY A 18 29.79 6.52 -28.65
CA GLY A 18 31.05 7.26 -28.56
C GLY A 18 31.51 7.61 -27.14
N CYS A 19 30.73 7.30 -26.10
CA CYS A 19 31.18 7.41 -24.72
C CYS A 19 31.77 6.08 -24.23
N GLU A 20 33.08 6.07 -23.96
CA GLU A 20 33.81 4.89 -23.48
C GLU A 20 33.27 4.37 -22.14
N THR A 21 33.05 5.24 -21.16
CA THR A 21 32.48 4.87 -19.85
C THR A 21 31.10 4.23 -19.97
N CYS A 22 30.26 4.72 -20.89
CA CYS A 22 28.96 4.09 -21.17
C CYS A 22 29.13 2.67 -21.74
N ALA A 23 30.06 2.48 -22.67
CA ALA A 23 30.33 1.19 -23.28
C ALA A 23 30.86 0.17 -22.25
N GLU A 24 31.80 0.58 -21.38
CA GLU A 24 32.31 -0.28 -20.31
C GLU A 24 31.21 -0.78 -19.38
N LEU A 25 30.30 0.12 -18.95
CA LEU A 25 29.20 -0.25 -18.06
C LEU A 25 28.19 -1.17 -18.75
N ALA A 26 28.00 -1.03 -20.07
CA ALA A 26 27.18 -1.96 -20.85
C ALA A 26 27.81 -3.35 -20.91
N VAL A 27 29.12 -3.45 -21.13
CA VAL A 27 29.86 -4.72 -21.10
C VAL A 27 29.77 -5.37 -19.73
N ARG A 28 29.99 -4.62 -18.63
CA ARG A 28 29.87 -5.15 -17.26
C ARG A 28 28.48 -5.75 -17.00
N ARG A 29 27.42 -5.12 -17.51
CA ARG A 29 26.05 -5.64 -17.42
C ARG A 29 25.88 -6.93 -18.23
N GLU A 30 26.39 -6.99 -19.45
CA GLU A 30 26.31 -8.17 -20.31
C GLU A 30 27.06 -9.36 -19.71
N GLU A 31 28.23 -9.12 -19.12
CA GLU A 31 28.95 -10.14 -18.37
C GLU A 31 28.18 -10.62 -17.12
N ALA A 32 27.55 -9.70 -16.37
CA ALA A 32 26.73 -10.06 -15.23
C ALA A 32 25.53 -10.92 -15.64
N LEU A 33 24.87 -10.57 -16.75
CA LEU A 33 23.80 -11.38 -17.35
C LEU A 33 24.29 -12.77 -17.74
N ALA A 34 25.46 -12.87 -18.38
CA ALA A 34 26.06 -14.14 -18.78
C ALA A 34 26.39 -15.05 -17.57
N ARG A 35 26.71 -14.45 -16.42
CA ARG A 35 26.95 -15.17 -15.15
C ARG A 35 25.69 -15.34 -14.30
N TYR A 36 24.53 -14.86 -14.75
CA TYR A 36 23.26 -14.81 -14.00
C TYR A 36 23.34 -14.05 -12.66
N ASP A 37 24.23 -13.07 -12.55
CA ASP A 37 24.36 -12.20 -11.38
C ASP A 37 23.45 -10.96 -11.49
N ARG A 38 22.25 -11.09 -10.91
CA ARG A 38 21.22 -10.04 -10.93
C ARG A 38 21.60 -8.80 -10.10
N SER A 39 22.47 -8.94 -9.11
CA SER A 39 22.95 -7.82 -8.30
C SER A 39 23.89 -6.95 -9.13
N ALA A 40 24.91 -7.57 -9.73
CA ALA A 40 25.88 -6.88 -10.56
C ALA A 40 25.23 -6.25 -11.81
N GLU A 41 24.23 -6.91 -12.42
CA GLU A 41 23.44 -6.33 -13.50
C GLU A 41 22.73 -5.05 -13.06
N THR A 42 22.12 -5.05 -11.88
CA THR A 42 21.40 -3.90 -11.32
C THR A 42 22.37 -2.76 -11.01
N ASP A 43 23.53 -3.06 -10.42
CA ASP A 43 24.56 -2.05 -10.12
C ASP A 43 25.10 -1.39 -11.40
N ALA A 44 25.38 -2.17 -12.44
CA ALA A 44 25.80 -1.64 -13.74
C ALA A 44 24.74 -0.69 -14.34
N ASN A 45 23.45 -1.04 -14.23
CA ASN A 45 22.35 -0.17 -14.65
C ASN A 45 22.28 1.13 -13.82
N VAL A 46 22.45 1.05 -12.50
CA VAL A 46 22.45 2.23 -11.61
C VAL A 46 23.60 3.17 -11.95
N LEU A 47 24.81 2.62 -12.11
CA LEU A 47 26.01 3.38 -12.47
C LEU A 47 25.88 4.04 -13.84
N LEU A 48 25.35 3.32 -14.84
CA LEU A 48 25.16 3.88 -16.19
C LEU A 48 24.17 5.06 -16.17
N ARG A 49 23.05 4.94 -15.45
CA ARG A 49 22.10 6.06 -15.29
C ARG A 49 22.71 7.24 -14.55
N HIS A 50 23.57 6.99 -13.57
CA HIS A 50 24.25 8.03 -12.80
C HIS A 50 25.25 8.81 -13.66
N HIS A 51 26.10 8.11 -14.39
CA HIS A 51 27.03 8.71 -15.34
C HIS A 51 26.29 9.53 -16.41
N GLN A 52 25.24 8.98 -17.03
CA GLN A 52 24.43 9.71 -18.01
C GLN A 52 23.82 11.00 -17.45
N ARG A 53 23.33 10.97 -16.20
CA ARG A 53 22.77 12.18 -15.57
C ARG A 53 23.83 13.23 -15.27
N ARG A 54 25.07 12.83 -15.01
CA ARG A 54 26.17 13.75 -14.70
C ARG A 54 26.80 14.33 -15.97
N ASP A 55 27.01 13.49 -16.96
CA ASP A 55 27.91 13.79 -18.09
C ASP A 55 27.15 13.94 -19.42
N HIS A 56 25.87 13.52 -19.49
CA HIS A 56 25.05 13.55 -20.72
C HIS A 56 23.67 14.21 -20.57
N ALA A 57 23.30 14.72 -19.39
CA ALA A 57 21.97 15.31 -19.13
C ALA A 57 21.65 16.58 -19.94
N GLY A 58 22.55 17.03 -20.82
CA GLY A 58 22.35 18.15 -21.75
C GLY A 58 22.23 17.78 -23.24
N ALA A 59 22.26 16.49 -23.63
CA ALA A 59 22.50 16.12 -25.04
C ALA A 59 21.28 15.59 -25.84
N VAL A 60 20.04 15.63 -25.33
CA VAL A 60 18.85 15.26 -26.15
C VAL A 60 17.66 16.17 -25.88
N GLY A 61 17.62 17.28 -26.62
CA GLY A 61 16.43 18.05 -26.95
C GLY A 61 16.72 18.75 -28.29
N SER A 62 16.02 18.36 -29.36
CA SER A 62 16.17 18.92 -30.71
C SER A 62 15.63 20.35 -30.86
N ASP A 63 15.13 20.90 -29.77
CA ASP A 63 14.33 22.09 -29.66
C ASP A 63 14.90 22.79 -28.43
N GLY A 64 15.81 23.74 -28.67
CA GLY A 64 16.72 24.41 -27.73
C GLY A 64 16.05 25.21 -26.60
N GLY A 65 15.12 24.61 -25.89
CA GLY A 65 14.61 25.06 -24.60
C GLY A 65 15.19 24.19 -23.50
N ALA A 66 15.93 24.79 -22.57
CA ALA A 66 16.32 24.15 -21.33
C ALA A 66 15.05 23.67 -20.61
N ARG A 67 14.76 22.36 -20.69
CA ARG A 67 13.63 21.79 -19.96
C ARG A 67 13.95 21.99 -18.48
N PRO A 68 13.11 22.70 -17.70
CA PRO A 68 13.41 22.94 -16.31
C PRO A 68 13.65 21.59 -15.65
N SER A 69 14.79 21.47 -14.97
CA SER A 69 15.07 20.30 -14.13
C SER A 69 13.81 20.03 -13.33
N ARG A 70 13.24 18.82 -13.42
CA ARG A 70 12.03 18.49 -12.67
C ARG A 70 12.35 18.77 -11.21
N ALA A 71 11.72 19.82 -10.66
CA ALA A 71 11.88 20.15 -9.25
C ALA A 71 11.71 18.86 -8.45
N ARG A 72 12.71 18.57 -7.61
CA ARG A 72 12.74 17.33 -6.83
C ARG A 72 11.47 17.32 -5.99
N ARG A 73 10.53 16.41 -6.29
CA ARG A 73 9.28 16.30 -5.51
C ARG A 73 9.69 15.91 -4.10
N VAL A 74 9.36 16.75 -3.13
CA VAL A 74 9.55 16.44 -1.72
C VAL A 74 8.27 15.77 -1.25
N PHE A 75 8.35 14.48 -0.97
CA PHE A 75 7.31 13.77 -0.23
C PHE A 75 7.57 14.06 1.24
N ARG A 76 6.66 14.80 1.89
CA ARG A 76 6.71 15.03 3.33
C ARG A 76 5.89 13.94 4.00
N TYR A 77 6.50 13.27 4.97
CA TYR A 77 5.77 12.39 5.87
C TYR A 77 4.83 13.26 6.73
N VAL A 78 3.54 12.94 6.71
CA VAL A 78 2.54 13.54 7.60
C VAL A 78 2.12 12.42 8.56
N PRO A 79 2.40 12.55 9.86
CA PRO A 79 1.92 11.57 10.83
C PRO A 79 0.41 11.67 10.95
N TYR A 80 -0.24 10.51 11.13
CA TYR A 80 -1.68 10.39 11.34
C TYR A 80 -1.95 9.68 12.66
N VAL A 81 -3.06 10.03 13.31
CA VAL A 81 -3.65 9.29 14.43
C VAL A 81 -4.95 8.64 13.98
N ILE A 82 -5.25 7.48 14.57
CA ILE A 82 -6.53 6.80 14.38
C ILE A 82 -7.48 7.32 15.47
N ALA A 83 -8.56 7.98 15.08
CA ALA A 83 -9.60 8.48 15.97
C ALA A 83 -10.95 7.84 15.62
N GLN A 84 -11.86 7.75 16.59
CA GLN A 84 -13.22 7.25 16.34
C GLN A 84 -14.02 8.27 15.53
N ASP A 85 -14.72 7.80 14.49
CA ASP A 85 -15.65 8.59 13.70
C ASP A 85 -16.93 8.86 14.52
N GLN A 86 -17.10 10.09 14.99
CA GLN A 86 -18.28 10.48 15.76
C GLN A 86 -19.54 10.68 14.89
N THR A 87 -19.41 10.65 13.57
CA THR A 87 -20.54 10.81 12.65
C THR A 87 -21.22 9.49 12.31
N ALA A 88 -20.57 8.36 12.60
CA ALA A 88 -21.08 7.03 12.34
C ALA A 88 -21.51 6.35 13.66
N LEU A 89 -22.68 5.73 13.64
CA LEU A 89 -23.16 4.96 14.78
C LEU A 89 -22.40 3.62 14.85
N PRO A 90 -22.01 3.18 16.06
CA PRO A 90 -21.45 1.84 16.22
C PRO A 90 -22.47 0.75 15.86
N GLU A 91 -21.94 -0.43 15.57
CA GLU A 91 -22.70 -1.61 15.22
C GLU A 91 -22.45 -2.72 16.24
N TYR A 92 -23.54 -3.31 16.71
CA TYR A 92 -23.55 -4.41 17.67
C TYR A 92 -24.30 -5.58 17.06
N GLU A 93 -23.72 -6.77 17.14
CA GLU A 93 -24.37 -8.01 16.74
C GLU A 93 -24.02 -9.11 17.75
N ALA A 94 -24.91 -10.08 17.93
CA ALA A 94 -24.60 -11.34 18.59
C ALA A 94 -25.01 -12.55 17.74
N ARG A 95 -24.25 -13.63 17.91
CA ARG A 95 -24.56 -14.97 17.42
C ARG A 95 -24.67 -15.93 18.60
N CYS A 96 -25.70 -16.77 18.61
CA CYS A 96 -25.79 -17.91 19.51
C CYS A 96 -24.78 -18.98 19.09
N VAL A 97 -23.82 -19.26 19.96
CA VAL A 97 -22.78 -20.29 19.77
C VAL A 97 -22.98 -21.45 20.75
N SER A 98 -24.20 -21.58 21.27
CA SER A 98 -24.60 -22.74 22.07
C SER A 98 -24.92 -23.92 21.14
N GLY A 99 -24.79 -25.14 21.67
CA GLY A 99 -24.96 -26.39 20.92
C GLY A 99 -23.75 -27.29 21.17
N ASP A 100 -23.99 -28.58 21.36
CA ASP A 100 -22.95 -29.53 21.77
C ASP A 100 -22.15 -30.08 20.58
N GLU A 101 -22.83 -30.36 19.46
CA GLU A 101 -22.19 -30.82 18.20
C GLU A 101 -22.22 -29.77 17.09
N VAL A 102 -23.31 -29.01 16.99
CA VAL A 102 -23.51 -27.96 16.00
C VAL A 102 -23.97 -26.70 16.72
N GLU A 103 -23.31 -25.58 16.42
CA GLU A 103 -23.74 -24.28 16.94
C GLU A 103 -25.14 -23.95 16.43
N CYS A 104 -26.01 -23.49 17.33
CA CYS A 104 -27.35 -23.00 17.03
C CYS A 104 -27.33 -21.93 15.92
N GLY A 105 -26.33 -21.05 15.92
CA GLY A 105 -26.06 -20.14 14.82
C GLY A 105 -27.05 -18.98 14.65
N ALA A 106 -28.12 -18.92 15.45
CA ALA A 106 -29.07 -17.81 15.42
C ALA A 106 -28.36 -16.46 15.65
N VAL A 107 -28.76 -15.42 14.91
CA VAL A 107 -28.13 -14.09 14.95
C VAL A 107 -29.13 -13.01 15.35
N SER A 108 -28.66 -11.99 16.07
CA SER A 108 -29.48 -10.83 16.45
C SER A 108 -29.75 -9.87 15.30
N GLY A 109 -28.97 -9.95 14.21
CA GLY A 109 -28.81 -8.85 13.26
C GLY A 109 -28.01 -7.68 13.87
N VAL A 110 -27.82 -6.63 13.07
CA VAL A 110 -27.10 -5.42 13.47
C VAL A 110 -28.01 -4.49 14.26
N HIS A 111 -27.50 -3.98 15.39
CA HIS A 111 -28.13 -2.97 16.24
C HIS A 111 -27.18 -1.80 16.44
N HIS A 112 -27.72 -0.59 16.63
CA HIS A 112 -26.90 0.61 16.91
C HIS A 112 -26.70 0.88 18.40
N ASP A 113 -27.22 0.02 19.25
CA ASP A 113 -27.10 0.06 20.70
C ASP A 113 -26.93 -1.37 21.27
N PRO A 114 -26.25 -1.51 22.43
CA PRO A 114 -26.04 -2.83 23.04
C PRO A 114 -27.33 -3.43 23.62
N ALA A 115 -28.34 -2.63 23.94
CA ALA A 115 -29.56 -3.10 24.60
C ALA A 115 -30.44 -3.93 23.64
N GLY A 116 -30.48 -3.60 22.35
CA GLY A 116 -31.15 -4.40 21.32
C GLY A 116 -30.57 -5.82 21.22
N VAL A 117 -29.24 -5.95 21.26
CA VAL A 117 -28.56 -7.26 21.30
C VAL A 117 -28.90 -8.03 22.58
N GLU A 118 -28.90 -7.36 23.73
CA GLU A 118 -29.18 -7.99 25.03
C GLU A 118 -30.64 -8.41 25.18
N GLU A 119 -31.58 -7.66 24.60
CA GLU A 119 -32.98 -8.05 24.51
C GLU A 119 -33.14 -9.31 23.66
N TRP A 120 -32.50 -9.35 22.49
CA TRP A 120 -32.50 -10.54 21.63
C TRP A 120 -31.92 -11.76 22.35
N GLN A 121 -30.79 -11.63 23.04
CA GLN A 121 -30.19 -12.72 23.82
C GLN A 121 -31.13 -13.23 24.91
N ARG A 122 -31.80 -12.34 25.64
CA ARG A 122 -32.79 -12.70 26.67
C ARG A 122 -33.96 -13.48 26.06
N LYS A 123 -34.51 -13.02 24.94
CA LYS A 123 -35.60 -13.71 24.23
C LYS A 123 -35.16 -15.09 23.74
N HIS A 124 -34.02 -15.17 23.05
CA HIS A 124 -33.47 -16.43 22.56
C HIS A 124 -33.20 -17.43 23.69
N THR A 125 -32.66 -16.96 24.81
CA THR A 125 -32.41 -17.79 26.00
C THR A 125 -33.71 -18.34 26.58
N GLN A 126 -34.76 -17.52 26.64
CA GLN A 126 -36.06 -17.96 27.17
C GLN A 126 -36.66 -19.09 26.31
N GLU A 127 -36.51 -18.99 24.99
CA GLU A 127 -37.06 -19.95 24.04
C GLU A 127 -36.23 -21.24 23.94
N THR A 128 -34.90 -21.11 23.93
CA THR A 128 -34.01 -22.23 23.57
C THR A 128 -33.18 -22.78 24.74
N ARG A 129 -33.15 -22.07 25.87
CA ARG A 129 -32.24 -22.33 27.02
C ARG A 129 -30.75 -22.27 26.68
N HIS A 130 -30.39 -21.73 25.52
CA HIS A 130 -29.01 -21.46 25.15
C HIS A 130 -28.43 -20.31 25.99
N LEU A 131 -27.19 -20.49 26.47
CA LEU A 131 -26.54 -19.55 27.40
C LEU A 131 -25.20 -19.02 26.88
N ARG A 132 -24.69 -19.53 25.76
CA ARG A 132 -23.43 -19.09 25.13
C ARG A 132 -23.69 -18.27 23.88
N TYR A 133 -23.13 -17.07 23.85
CA TYR A 133 -23.25 -16.09 22.77
C TYR A 133 -21.89 -15.48 22.43
N ARG A 134 -21.62 -15.28 21.13
CA ARG A 134 -20.50 -14.45 20.65
C ARG A 134 -21.05 -13.08 20.30
N ARG A 135 -20.47 -12.00 20.84
CA ARG A 135 -20.81 -10.62 20.48
C ARG A 135 -19.74 -10.06 19.54
N THR A 136 -20.18 -9.30 18.54
CA THR A 136 -19.33 -8.48 17.68
C THR A 136 -19.69 -7.01 17.94
N PHE A 137 -18.68 -6.17 18.07
CA PHE A 137 -18.79 -4.72 18.15
C PHE A 137 -17.90 -4.11 17.07
N GLY A 138 -18.44 -3.18 16.29
CA GLY A 138 -17.69 -2.41 15.30
C GLY A 138 -18.00 -0.93 15.45
N ASP A 139 -16.95 -0.13 15.63
CA ASP A 139 -17.02 1.32 15.43
C ASP A 139 -16.30 1.71 14.14
N TYR A 140 -16.50 2.96 13.75
CA TYR A 140 -15.88 3.54 12.57
C TYR A 140 -14.72 4.41 13.01
N ALA A 141 -13.65 4.44 12.22
CA ALA A 141 -12.45 5.20 12.53
C ALA A 141 -12.04 6.11 11.37
N VAL A 142 -11.56 7.31 11.70
CA VAL A 142 -10.97 8.28 10.79
C VAL A 142 -9.47 8.43 11.06
N LEU A 143 -8.71 8.75 10.00
CA LEU A 143 -7.29 9.07 10.09
C LEU A 143 -7.14 10.60 10.10
N GLU A 144 -6.83 11.16 11.26
CA GLU A 144 -6.62 12.59 11.41
C GLU A 144 -5.13 12.90 11.36
N PRO A 145 -4.70 13.93 10.61
CA PRO A 145 -3.32 14.41 10.67
C PRO A 145 -2.98 14.77 12.11
N LEU A 146 -1.82 14.31 12.60
CA LEU A 146 -1.30 14.74 13.89
C LEU A 146 -0.83 16.19 13.74
N GLU A 147 -1.73 17.15 14.01
CA GLU A 147 -1.40 18.57 13.94
C GLU A 147 -0.43 18.96 15.07
N GLY A 148 0.71 19.58 14.72
CA GLY A 148 1.60 20.23 15.69
C GLY A 148 2.96 19.55 15.99
N LEU A 149 3.65 18.98 14.99
CA LEU A 149 5.10 18.72 15.07
C LEU A 149 5.92 19.79 14.37
#